data_AF-A0A013TME0-F1
#
_entry.id   AF-A0A013TME0-F1
#
_cell.length_a   1.000
_cell.length_b   1.000
_cell.length_c   1.000
_cell.angle_alpha   90.00
_cell.angle_beta   90.00
_cell.angle_gamma   90.00
#
_symmetry.space_group_name_H-M   'P 1'
#
loop_
_entity.id
_entity.type
_entity.pdbx_description
1 polymer ?
#
loop_
_entity_poly.entity_id
_entity_poly.type
_entity_poly.pdbx_seq_one_letter_code
_entity_poly.pdbx_strand_id
1 'polypeptide(L)'
;MDYCSSNLDISIKFLQLLVPICITGFVYYIWHKQKSKELLSLEAKNLIIEFFELNKIFHDLEKLNFDNVKDMQLRIREFNSHKVKVLAKLIFLQNCLGNIDFKNNVDIFKGEIWKVSFIYEAYFENEDNYAVTKFELDKALQPKTIFDNDLHPMLTSQEVLLEACKKIAMYRSI
;
A
#
# COMPACT_ATOMS: atom_id res chain seq x y z
N MET A 1 -29.06 -20.98 -59.92
CA MET A 1 -27.94 -21.24 -58.98
C MET A 1 -27.37 -19.93 -58.40
N ASP A 2 -28.02 -18.78 -58.66
CA ASP A 2 -27.47 -17.45 -58.34
C ASP A 2 -27.86 -16.88 -56.98
N TYR A 3 -28.89 -17.45 -56.33
CA TYR A 3 -29.31 -17.03 -54.99
C TYR A 3 -28.29 -17.44 -53.90
N CYS A 4 -27.58 -18.55 -54.12
CA CYS A 4 -26.59 -19.06 -53.19
C CYS A 4 -25.28 -18.24 -53.26
N SER A 5 -24.86 -17.79 -54.45
CA SER A 5 -23.68 -16.93 -54.61
C SER A 5 -23.91 -15.51 -54.07
N SER A 6 -25.12 -14.95 -54.22
CA SER A 6 -25.44 -13.60 -53.76
C SER A 6 -25.49 -13.46 -52.23
N ASN A 7 -26.08 -14.42 -51.51
CA ASN A 7 -26.10 -14.43 -50.04
C ASN A 7 -24.69 -14.63 -49.43
N LEU A 8 -23.84 -15.40 -50.12
CA LEU A 8 -22.47 -15.67 -49.68
C LEU A 8 -21.57 -14.43 -49.85
N ASP A 9 -21.73 -13.70 -50.96
CA ASP A 9 -20.97 -12.48 -51.23
C ASP A 9 -21.35 -11.31 -50.29
N ILE A 10 -22.63 -11.21 -49.93
CA ILE A 10 -23.10 -10.27 -48.88
C ILE A 10 -22.53 -10.67 -47.51
N SER A 11 -22.55 -11.96 -47.18
CA SER A 11 -22.01 -12.47 -45.92
C SER A 11 -20.50 -12.23 -45.79
N ILE A 12 -19.74 -12.38 -46.87
CA ILE A 12 -18.30 -12.09 -46.91
C ILE A 12 -18.04 -10.60 -46.68
N LYS A 13 -18.82 -9.70 -47.28
CA LYS A 13 -18.68 -8.24 -47.07
C LYS A 13 -19.02 -7.83 -45.63
N PHE A 14 -20.04 -8.44 -45.03
CA PHE A 14 -20.34 -8.24 -43.60
C PHE A 14 -19.24 -8.78 -42.69
N LEU A 15 -18.67 -9.94 -43.01
CA LEU A 15 -17.55 -10.51 -42.28
C LEU A 15 -16.30 -9.60 -42.38
N GLN A 16 -16.02 -9.07 -43.58
CA GLN A 16 -14.93 -8.10 -43.80
C GLN A 16 -15.09 -6.81 -42.99
N LEU A 17 -16.32 -6.41 -42.65
CA LEU A 17 -16.59 -5.26 -41.78
C LEU A 17 -16.53 -5.62 -40.29
N LEU A 18 -17.04 -6.79 -39.90
CA LEU A 18 -17.09 -7.24 -38.51
C LEU A 18 -15.71 -7.64 -37.97
N VAL A 19 -14.88 -8.29 -38.78
CA VAL A 19 -13.56 -8.77 -38.37
C VAL A 19 -12.68 -7.63 -37.83
N PRO A 20 -12.51 -6.47 -38.50
CA PRO A 20 -11.80 -5.32 -37.96
C PRO A 20 -12.36 -4.80 -36.64
N ILE A 21 -13.69 -4.77 -36.48
CA ILE A 21 -14.35 -4.30 -35.25
C ILE A 21 -14.07 -5.27 -34.09
N CYS A 22 -14.19 -6.58 -34.33
CA CYS A 22 -13.89 -7.61 -33.35
C CYS A 22 -12.41 -7.60 -32.95
N ILE A 23 -11.49 -7.49 -33.92
CA ILE A 23 -10.05 -7.39 -33.65
C ILE A 23 -9.74 -6.13 -32.84
N THR A 24 -10.30 -4.98 -33.23
CA THR A 24 -10.06 -3.72 -32.51
C THR A 24 -10.59 -3.79 -31.08
N GLY A 25 -11.79 -4.31 -30.88
CA GLY A 25 -12.36 -4.51 -29.55
C GLY A 25 -11.53 -5.48 -28.70
N PHE A 26 -11.02 -6.54 -29.30
CA PHE A 26 -10.15 -7.50 -28.62
C PHE A 26 -8.80 -6.90 -28.22
N VAL A 27 -8.13 -6.19 -29.13
CA VAL A 27 -6.87 -5.50 -28.86
C VAL A 27 -7.07 -4.44 -27.78
N TYR A 28 -8.15 -3.66 -27.86
CA TYR A 28 -8.51 -2.66 -26.85
C TYR A 28 -8.70 -3.30 -25.47
N TYR A 29 -9.44 -4.42 -25.40
CA TYR A 29 -9.66 -5.15 -24.16
C TYR A 29 -8.35 -5.70 -23.55
N ILE A 30 -7.49 -6.32 -24.35
CA ILE A 30 -6.19 -6.81 -23.89
C ILE A 30 -5.32 -5.65 -23.40
N TRP A 31 -5.27 -4.56 -24.16
CA TRP A 31 -4.47 -3.38 -23.83
C TRP A 31 -4.90 -2.79 -22.49
N HIS A 32 -6.22 -2.61 -22.25
CA HIS A 32 -6.71 -2.13 -20.96
C HIS A 32 -6.37 -3.07 -19.80
N LYS A 33 -6.46 -4.39 -20.01
CA LYS A 33 -6.05 -5.37 -18.99
C LYS A 33 -4.57 -5.31 -18.67
N GLN A 34 -3.71 -5.14 -19.68
CA GLN A 34 -2.27 -4.99 -19.47
C GLN A 34 -1.95 -3.68 -18.76
N LYS A 35 -2.56 -2.57 -19.19
CA LYS A 35 -2.37 -1.25 -18.57
C LYS A 35 -2.78 -1.23 -17.11
N SER A 36 -3.89 -1.89 -16.77
CA SER A 36 -4.33 -2.04 -15.38
C SER A 36 -3.29 -2.79 -14.53
N LYS A 37 -2.73 -3.89 -15.03
CA LYS A 37 -1.66 -4.63 -14.32
C LYS A 37 -0.40 -3.79 -14.14
N GLU A 38 0.01 -3.03 -15.15
CA GLU A 38 1.17 -2.13 -15.05
C GLU A 38 0.99 -1.08 -13.95
N LEU A 39 -0.20 -0.47 -13.89
CA LEU A 39 -0.52 0.54 -12.87
C LEU A 39 -0.43 -0.06 -11.46
N LEU A 40 -1.00 -1.25 -11.25
CA LEU A 40 -0.94 -1.93 -9.95
C LEU A 40 0.49 -2.32 -9.57
N SER A 41 1.29 -2.79 -10.53
CA SER A 41 2.70 -3.11 -10.30
C SER A 41 3.50 -1.86 -9.93
N LEU A 42 3.27 -0.73 -10.61
CA LEU A 42 3.91 0.54 -10.31
C LEU A 42 3.55 1.03 -8.91
N GLU A 43 2.27 0.98 -8.56
CA GLU A 43 1.80 1.43 -7.26
C GLU A 43 2.34 0.55 -6.12
N ALA A 44 2.40 -0.77 -6.33
CA ALA A 44 3.02 -1.68 -5.37
C ALA A 44 4.52 -1.41 -5.18
N LYS A 45 5.26 -1.06 -6.24
CA LYS A 45 6.67 -0.66 -6.13
C LYS A 45 6.84 0.64 -5.35
N ASN A 46 6.00 1.64 -5.63
CA ASN A 46 6.00 2.89 -4.89
C ASN A 46 5.68 2.65 -3.41
N LEU A 47 4.72 1.78 -3.12
CA LEU A 47 4.33 1.44 -1.76
C LEU A 47 5.45 0.73 -0.99
N ILE A 48 6.23 -0.14 -1.64
CA ILE A 48 7.41 -0.75 -1.02
C ILE A 48 8.41 0.32 -0.56
N ILE A 49 8.67 1.35 -1.38
CA ILE A 49 9.57 2.46 -1.03
C ILE A 49 9.02 3.23 0.17
N GLU A 50 7.73 3.55 0.16
CA GLU A 50 7.07 4.28 1.26
C GLU A 50 7.09 3.49 2.58
N PHE A 51 6.99 2.17 2.51
CA PHE A 51 7.14 1.29 3.66
C PHE A 51 8.56 1.35 4.25
N PHE A 52 9.60 1.43 3.41
CA PHE A 52 10.97 1.60 3.89
C PHE A 52 11.19 2.95 4.58
N GLU A 53 10.63 4.04 4.03
CA GLU A 53 10.70 5.36 4.64
C GLU A 53 9.96 5.41 5.97
N LEU A 54 8.74 4.85 6.02
CA LEU A 54 7.97 4.74 7.25
C LEU A 54 8.70 3.94 8.33
N ASN A 55 9.33 2.82 7.95
CA ASN A 55 10.14 2.01 8.88
C ASN A 55 11.34 2.77 9.42
N LYS A 56 12.01 3.55 8.57
CA LYS A 56 13.14 4.37 8.99
C LYS A 56 12.71 5.38 10.06
N ILE A 57 11.61 6.11 9.81
CA ILE A 57 11.07 7.09 10.76
C ILE A 57 10.62 6.41 12.05
N PHE A 58 9.92 5.28 11.95
CA PHE A 58 9.50 4.49 13.11
C PHE A 58 10.70 4.07 13.97
N HIS A 59 11.75 3.56 13.35
CA HIS A 59 12.96 3.15 14.02
C HIS A 59 13.73 4.31 14.66
N ASP A 60 13.75 5.50 14.03
CA ASP A 60 14.34 6.70 14.64
C ASP A 60 13.58 7.11 15.92
N LEU A 61 12.24 7.03 15.91
CA LEU A 61 11.41 7.25 17.10
C LEU A 61 11.59 6.13 18.15
N GLU A 62 11.74 4.89 17.70
CA GLU A 62 11.94 3.72 18.57
C GLU A 62 13.36 3.66 19.16
N LYS A 63 14.36 4.28 18.55
CA LYS A 63 15.71 4.36 19.12
C LYS A 63 16.03 5.68 19.79
N LEU A 64 15.05 6.59 19.89
CA LEU A 64 15.24 7.93 20.46
C LEU A 64 16.37 8.68 19.75
N ASN A 65 16.47 8.48 18.43
CA ASN A 65 17.56 9.02 17.61
C ASN A 65 17.23 10.46 17.19
N PHE A 66 17.12 11.36 18.16
CA PHE A 66 16.80 12.77 17.95
C PHE A 66 17.51 13.67 18.97
N ASP A 67 17.92 14.87 18.53
CA ASP A 67 18.77 15.76 19.33
C ASP A 67 17.98 16.58 20.36
N ASN A 68 16.71 16.86 20.09
CA ASN A 68 15.87 17.73 20.92
C ASN A 68 14.35 17.52 20.67
N VAL A 69 13.51 18.16 21.49
CA VAL A 69 12.04 18.10 21.42
C VAL A 69 11.50 18.47 20.03
N LYS A 70 12.09 19.47 19.37
CA LYS A 70 11.62 19.92 18.05
C LYS A 70 11.90 18.88 16.97
N ASP A 71 13.04 18.19 17.05
CA ASP A 71 13.39 17.10 16.13
C ASP A 71 12.47 15.88 16.36
N MET A 72 12.20 15.52 17.61
CA MET A 72 11.19 14.49 17.93
C MET A 72 9.80 14.83 17.36
N GLN A 73 9.32 16.06 17.57
CA GLN A 73 8.04 16.52 17.01
C GLN A 73 8.03 16.51 15.48
N LEU A 74 9.16 16.83 14.84
CA LEU A 74 9.31 16.74 13.39
C LEU A 74 9.19 15.29 12.93
N ARG A 75 9.88 14.34 13.57
CA ARG A 75 9.78 12.91 13.26
C ARG A 75 8.37 12.36 13.43
N ILE A 76 7.66 12.77 14.47
CA ILE A 76 6.25 12.40 14.68
C ILE A 76 5.36 12.94 13.55
N ARG A 77 5.59 14.19 13.13
CA ARG A 77 4.87 14.78 11.99
C ARG A 77 5.18 14.03 10.68
N GLU A 78 6.44 13.70 10.44
CA GLU A 78 6.86 12.89 9.29
C GLU A 78 6.19 11.51 9.31
N PHE A 79 6.18 10.84 10.47
CA PHE A 79 5.51 9.55 10.66
C PHE A 79 4.03 9.64 10.31
N ASN A 80 3.32 10.64 10.83
CA ASN A 80 1.91 10.85 10.56
C ASN A 80 1.61 11.15 9.09
N SER A 81 2.48 11.93 8.44
CA SER A 81 2.37 12.20 7.01
C SER A 81 2.56 10.93 6.17
N HIS A 82 3.61 10.14 6.44
CA HIS A 82 3.86 8.89 5.72
C HIS A 82 2.81 7.82 6.00
N LYS A 83 2.31 7.71 7.23
CA LYS A 83 1.16 6.85 7.58
C LYS A 83 -0.01 7.09 6.64
N VAL A 84 -0.42 8.35 6.47
CA VAL A 84 -1.57 8.69 5.60
C VAL A 84 -1.31 8.31 4.15
N LYS A 85 -0.11 8.59 3.62
CA LYS A 85 0.29 8.21 2.26
C LYS A 85 0.23 6.70 2.05
N VAL A 86 0.86 5.93 2.93
CA VAL A 86 0.90 4.46 2.87
C VAL A 86 -0.52 3.89 2.91
N LEU A 87 -1.36 4.35 3.84
CA LEU A 87 -2.75 3.90 3.96
C LEU A 87 -3.57 4.21 2.70
N ALA A 88 -3.43 5.41 2.13
CA ALA A 88 -4.15 5.78 0.91
C ALA A 88 -3.81 4.85 -0.26
N LYS A 89 -2.52 4.53 -0.43
CA LYS A 89 -2.02 3.61 -1.47
C LYS A 89 -2.47 2.16 -1.23
N LEU A 90 -2.47 1.69 0.02
CA LEU A 90 -2.99 0.38 0.38
C LEU A 90 -4.48 0.25 0.09
N ILE A 91 -5.28 1.26 0.44
CA ILE A 91 -6.72 1.31 0.16
C ILE A 91 -6.98 1.30 -1.35
N PHE A 92 -6.17 2.03 -2.12
CA PHE A 92 -6.23 1.97 -3.58
C PHE A 92 -6.00 0.55 -4.10
N LEU A 93 -4.91 -0.11 -3.69
CA LEU A 93 -4.62 -1.49 -4.10
C LEU A 93 -5.72 -2.46 -3.65
N GLN A 94 -6.23 -2.33 -2.44
CA GLN A 94 -7.33 -3.11 -1.92
C GLN A 94 -8.57 -3.03 -2.82
N ASN A 95 -8.95 -1.81 -3.22
CA ASN A 95 -10.10 -1.58 -4.08
C ASN A 95 -9.90 -2.15 -5.48
N CYS A 96 -8.68 -2.12 -6.01
CA CYS A 96 -8.38 -2.65 -7.34
C CYS A 96 -8.25 -4.18 -7.37
N LEU A 97 -7.73 -4.80 -6.31
CA LEU A 97 -7.49 -6.24 -6.26
C LEU A 97 -8.76 -7.03 -5.95
N GLY A 98 -9.65 -6.49 -5.11
CA GLY A 98 -10.84 -7.21 -4.64
C GLY A 98 -10.52 -8.49 -3.84
N ASN A 99 -9.27 -8.67 -3.39
CA ASN A 99 -8.82 -9.81 -2.61
C ASN A 99 -9.14 -9.59 -1.12
N ILE A 100 -9.88 -10.53 -0.51
CA ILE A 100 -10.35 -10.45 0.88
C ILE A 100 -9.20 -10.57 1.87
N ASP A 101 -8.23 -11.45 1.61
CA ASP A 101 -7.07 -11.65 2.49
C ASP A 101 -6.18 -10.40 2.51
N PHE A 102 -5.95 -9.79 1.34
CA PHE A 102 -5.24 -8.53 1.23
C PHE A 102 -5.97 -7.42 2.00
N LYS A 103 -7.29 -7.32 1.85
CA LYS A 103 -8.11 -6.39 2.62
C LYS A 103 -7.94 -6.59 4.14
N ASN A 104 -8.03 -7.83 4.61
CA ASN A 104 -7.87 -8.14 6.03
C ASN A 104 -6.49 -7.72 6.55
N ASN A 105 -5.43 -7.99 5.77
CA ASN A 105 -4.07 -7.56 6.11
C ASN A 105 -3.94 -6.02 6.18
N VAL A 106 -4.59 -5.29 5.27
CA VAL A 106 -4.65 -3.82 5.30
C VAL A 106 -5.38 -3.33 6.55
N ASP A 107 -6.51 -3.94 6.91
CA ASP A 107 -7.28 -3.56 8.09
C ASP A 107 -6.51 -3.82 9.40
N ILE A 108 -5.77 -4.94 9.49
CA ILE A 108 -4.87 -5.24 10.61
C ILE A 108 -3.77 -4.18 10.72
N PHE A 109 -3.03 -3.94 9.63
CA PHE A 109 -1.95 -2.94 9.62
C PHE A 109 -2.47 -1.54 9.98
N LYS A 110 -3.64 -1.17 9.46
CA LYS A 110 -4.32 0.09 9.81
C LYS A 110 -4.57 0.16 11.32
N GLY A 111 -5.09 -0.90 11.94
CA GLY A 111 -5.28 -0.95 13.39
C GLY A 111 -3.98 -0.72 14.17
N GLU A 112 -2.91 -1.42 13.79
CA GLU A 112 -1.62 -1.33 14.47
C GLU A 112 -0.94 0.04 14.30
N ILE A 113 -0.92 0.61 13.08
CA ILE A 113 -0.31 1.91 12.85
C ILE A 113 -1.06 3.06 13.54
N TRP A 114 -2.37 2.94 13.71
CA TRP A 114 -3.16 3.91 14.48
C TRP A 114 -2.85 3.87 15.97
N LYS A 115 -2.63 2.69 16.55
CA LYS A 115 -2.19 2.58 17.96
C LYS A 115 -0.85 3.28 18.18
N VAL A 116 0.11 3.05 17.28
CA VAL A 116 1.43 3.71 17.31
C VAL A 116 1.29 5.22 17.19
N SER A 117 0.49 5.67 16.21
CA SER A 117 0.22 7.10 16.01
C SER A 117 -0.38 7.77 17.24
N PHE A 118 -1.35 7.12 17.89
CA PHE A 118 -2.01 7.65 19.07
C PHE A 118 -1.01 7.84 20.23
N ILE A 119 -0.09 6.90 20.41
CA ILE A 119 0.99 7.04 21.39
C ILE A 119 1.81 8.28 21.07
N TYR A 120 2.25 8.45 19.82
CA TYR A 120 3.08 9.60 19.43
C TYR A 120 2.35 10.95 19.49
N GLU A 121 1.06 10.99 19.17
CA GLU A 121 0.23 12.21 19.25
C GLU A 121 0.17 12.77 20.67
N ALA A 122 0.13 11.91 21.70
CA ALA A 122 0.15 12.34 23.11
C ALA A 122 1.41 13.15 23.49
N TYR A 123 2.51 12.98 22.76
CA TYR A 123 3.77 13.72 22.96
C TYR A 123 3.91 14.91 22.02
N PHE A 124 3.13 14.96 20.94
CA PHE A 124 3.14 16.08 20.00
C PHE A 124 2.46 17.34 20.56
N GLU A 125 1.41 17.18 21.37
CA GLU A 125 0.64 18.31 21.93
C GLU A 125 1.26 18.96 23.18
N ASN A 126 2.31 18.36 23.76
CA ASN A 126 2.99 18.91 24.93
C ASN A 126 4.23 19.72 24.50
N GLU A 127 4.14 21.06 24.55
CA GLU A 127 5.27 21.97 24.29
C GLU A 127 6.30 22.02 25.44
N ASP A 128 6.03 21.31 26.55
CA ASP A 128 6.92 21.28 27.70
C ASP A 128 8.25 20.58 27.38
N ASN A 129 9.37 21.20 27.76
CA ASN A 129 10.73 20.65 27.64
C ASN A 129 10.92 19.26 28.31
N TYR A 130 9.97 18.84 29.15
CA TYR A 130 9.92 17.52 29.78
C TYR A 130 9.26 16.45 28.92
N ALA A 131 8.67 16.79 27.76
CA ALA A 131 7.98 15.84 26.89
C ALA A 131 8.91 14.73 26.38
N VAL A 132 10.17 15.04 26.09
CA VAL A 132 11.20 14.05 25.70
C VAL A 132 11.51 13.14 26.89
N THR A 133 11.84 13.68 28.05
CA THR A 133 12.14 12.87 29.25
C THR A 133 10.96 12.01 29.68
N LYS A 134 9.73 12.53 29.52
CA LYS A 134 8.49 11.79 29.78
C LYS A 134 8.28 10.69 28.74
N PHE A 135 8.56 10.94 27.46
CA PHE A 135 8.51 9.92 26.42
C PHE A 135 9.53 8.82 26.64
N GLU A 136 10.77 9.18 26.95
CA GLU A 136 11.84 8.24 27.31
C GLU A 136 11.45 7.41 28.53
N LEU A 137 10.93 8.06 29.58
CA LEU A 137 10.48 7.40 30.80
C LEU A 137 9.27 6.49 30.55
N ASP A 138 8.24 6.97 29.86
CA ASP A 138 7.04 6.18 29.55
C ASP A 138 7.39 4.98 28.69
N LYS A 139 8.35 5.11 27.78
CA LYS A 139 8.86 4.00 26.96
C LYS A 139 9.73 3.03 27.76
N ALA A 140 10.53 3.52 28.72
CA ALA A 140 11.30 2.68 29.64
C ALA A 140 10.42 1.99 30.69
N LEU A 141 9.30 2.61 31.06
CA LEU A 141 8.30 2.12 32.02
C LEU A 141 7.22 1.27 31.37
N GLN A 142 7.01 1.39 30.05
CA GLN A 142 6.23 0.40 29.32
C GLN A 142 6.85 -0.94 29.70
N PRO A 143 6.06 -1.86 30.26
CA PRO A 143 6.57 -3.19 30.58
C PRO A 143 7.27 -3.63 29.31
N LYS A 144 8.52 -4.07 29.41
CA LYS A 144 9.22 -4.76 28.32
C LYS A 144 8.19 -5.73 27.79
N THR A 145 7.53 -5.32 26.73
CA THR A 145 6.46 -6.11 26.19
C THR A 145 7.19 -7.35 25.72
N ILE A 146 6.49 -8.48 25.67
CA ILE A 146 7.04 -9.82 25.47
C ILE A 146 7.96 -9.93 24.20
N PHE A 147 8.05 -8.88 23.41
CA PHE A 147 8.90 -8.54 22.26
C PHE A 147 10.41 -8.37 22.52
N ASP A 148 11.02 -8.84 23.62
CA ASP A 148 12.50 -8.86 23.73
C ASP A 148 13.15 -9.75 22.62
N ASN A 149 12.35 -10.52 21.86
CA ASN A 149 12.76 -11.27 20.65
C ASN A 149 11.79 -11.21 19.45
N ASP A 150 10.63 -10.56 19.55
CA ASP A 150 9.59 -10.57 18.50
C ASP A 150 9.43 -9.17 17.87
N LEU A 151 9.26 -9.09 16.54
CA LEU A 151 9.03 -7.81 15.84
C LEU A 151 7.77 -7.10 16.38
N HIS A 152 7.84 -5.77 16.50
CA HIS A 152 6.69 -4.93 16.85
C HIS A 152 5.47 -5.25 15.94
N PRO A 153 4.24 -5.38 16.45
CA PRO A 153 3.06 -5.81 15.67
C PRO A 153 2.81 -5.02 14.38
N MET A 154 3.11 -3.71 14.39
CA MET A 154 3.10 -2.86 13.18
C MET A 154 4.09 -3.35 12.12
N LEU A 155 5.32 -3.72 12.50
CA LEU A 155 6.34 -4.21 11.59
C LEU A 155 5.98 -5.62 11.05
N THR A 156 5.42 -6.48 11.90
CA THR A 156 4.95 -7.82 11.49
C THR A 156 3.82 -7.72 10.46
N SER A 157 2.81 -6.89 10.70
CA SER A 157 1.72 -6.67 9.75
C SER A 157 2.20 -5.97 8.47
N GLN A 158 3.19 -5.08 8.58
CA GLN A 158 3.83 -4.47 7.43
C GLN A 158 4.60 -5.47 6.57
N GLU A 159 5.30 -6.44 7.16
CA GLU A 159 6.05 -7.46 6.42
C GLU A 159 5.13 -8.30 5.53
N VAL A 160 3.96 -8.69 6.07
CA VAL A 160 2.92 -9.41 5.31
C VAL A 160 2.46 -8.59 4.10
N LEU A 161 2.19 -7.30 4.29
CA LEU A 161 1.80 -6.40 3.20
C LEU A 161 2.93 -6.17 2.19
N LEU A 162 4.17 -6.07 2.65
CA LEU A 162 5.34 -5.87 1.81
C LEU A 162 5.57 -7.11 0.91
N GLU A 163 5.36 -8.31 1.43
CA GLU A 163 5.42 -9.54 0.66
C GLU A 163 4.28 -9.63 -0.38
N ALA A 164 3.07 -9.22 -0.01
CA ALA A 164 1.96 -9.08 -0.97
C ALA A 164 2.30 -8.06 -2.07
N CYS A 165 2.87 -6.90 -1.71
CA CYS A 165 3.29 -5.87 -2.67
C CYS A 165 4.38 -6.35 -3.62
N LYS A 166 5.36 -7.13 -3.13
CA LYS A 166 6.37 -7.77 -3.99
C LYS A 166 5.72 -8.70 -5.01
N LYS A 167 4.72 -9.51 -4.60
CA LYS A 167 3.98 -10.38 -5.53
C LYS A 167 3.27 -9.56 -6.61
N ILE A 168 2.57 -8.48 -6.25
CA ILE A 168 1.91 -7.58 -7.21
C ILE A 168 2.92 -6.96 -8.17
N ALA A 169 4.03 -6.45 -7.65
CA ALA A 169 5.08 -5.82 -8.44
C ALA A 169 5.70 -6.79 -9.46
N MET A 170 5.71 -8.09 -9.16
CA MET A 170 6.18 -9.17 -10.05
C MET A 170 5.08 -9.78 -10.93
N TYR A 171 3.89 -9.18 -10.98
CA TYR A 171 2.71 -9.70 -11.70
C TYR A 171 2.26 -11.10 -11.23
N ARG A 172 2.58 -11.48 -10.00
CA ARG A 172 2.15 -12.74 -9.39
C ARG A 172 0.79 -12.57 -8.72
N SER A 173 0.00 -13.64 -8.70
CA SER A 173 -1.25 -13.68 -7.97
C SER A 173 -1.01 -13.65 -6.46
N ILE A 174 -1.95 -13.02 -5.76
CA ILE A 174 -2.07 -13.02 -4.30
C ILE A 174 -3.46 -13.52 -3.94
#